data_AF-A0A0F9SR69-F1
#
_entry.id   AF-A0A0F9SR69-F1
#
_cell.length_a   1.000
_cell.length_b   1.000
_cell.length_c   1.000
_cell.angle_alpha   90.00
_cell.angle_beta   90.00
_cell.angle_gamma   90.00
#
_symmetry.space_group_name_H-M   'P 1'
#
loop_
_entity.id
_entity.type
_entity.pdbx_description
1 polymer ?
#
loop_
_entity_poly.entity_id
_entity_poly.type
_entity_poly.pdbx_seq_one_letter_code
_entity_poly.pdbx_strand_id
1 'polypeptide(L)'
;MILPLHIEISDKLRICESRLVATINATQTTLEVTSGEAATNFPSYVPFLVLIESEIVNVTDKSADTFTITRGQKNTTAASHTSGTPLRAILYSEDLYLDRILTYEGEVLIHEGNILYN
;
A
#
# COMPACT_ATOMS: atom_id res chain seq x y z
N MET A 1 -0.44 31.01 19.77
CA MET A 1 0.33 29.84 20.25
C MET A 1 -0.08 28.69 19.38
N ILE A 2 0.70 28.39 18.34
CA ILE A 2 0.42 27.30 17.42
C ILE A 2 1.23 26.13 17.95
N LEU A 3 0.56 25.03 18.32
CA LEU A 3 1.27 23.80 18.66
C LEU A 3 2.07 23.37 17.42
N PRO A 4 3.38 23.09 17.54
CA PRO A 4 4.07 22.40 16.47
C PRO A 4 3.39 21.04 16.34
N LEU A 5 2.82 20.80 15.16
CA LEU A 5 2.33 19.49 14.76
C LEU A 5 3.55 18.58 14.66
N HIS A 6 3.98 18.02 15.79
CA HIS A 6 4.96 16.97 15.86
C HIS A 6 4.28 15.72 15.29
N ILE A 7 4.28 15.61 13.95
CA ILE A 7 4.06 14.34 13.28
C ILE A 7 5.30 13.51 13.58
N GLU A 8 5.19 12.66 14.60
CA GLU A 8 6.16 11.60 14.83
C GLU A 8 6.12 10.66 13.63
N ILE A 9 7.26 10.48 12.98
CA ILE A 9 7.45 9.49 11.92
C ILE A 9 7.15 8.06 12.46
N SER A 10 7.12 7.88 13.79
CA SER A 10 6.73 6.63 14.47
C SER A 10 5.29 6.20 14.24
N ASP A 11 4.33 7.12 14.09
CA ASP A 11 2.90 6.78 13.90
C ASP A 11 2.55 6.43 12.44
N LYS A 12 3.48 6.62 11.51
CA LYS A 12 3.31 6.27 10.09
C LYS A 12 3.87 4.91 9.69
N LEU A 13 4.41 4.12 10.63
CA LEU A 13 4.50 2.68 10.43
C LEU A 13 3.11 2.05 10.63
N ARG A 14 2.11 2.55 9.90
CA ARG A 14 0.82 1.92 9.77
C ARG A 14 1.12 0.58 9.13
N ILE A 15 0.87 -0.53 9.83
CA ILE A 15 0.98 -1.86 9.24
C ILE A 15 -0.03 -1.84 8.08
N CYS A 16 0.46 -1.76 6.85
CA CYS A 16 -0.37 -1.72 5.65
C CYS A 16 -0.97 -3.10 5.44
N GLU A 17 -2.01 -3.42 6.20
CA GLU A 17 -2.65 -4.73 6.21
C GLU A 17 -4.16 -4.67 6.03
N SER A 18 -4.70 -5.80 5.56
CA SER A 18 -6.12 -6.07 5.40
C SER A 18 -6.35 -7.59 5.29
N ARG A 19 -7.53 -8.00 4.84
CA ARG A 19 -7.95 -9.38 4.63
C ARG A 19 -8.66 -9.54 3.29
N LEU A 20 -8.51 -10.71 2.67
CA LEU A 20 -9.25 -11.04 1.46
C LEU A 20 -10.75 -11.10 1.79
N VAL A 21 -11.58 -10.37 1.04
CA VAL A 21 -13.03 -10.47 1.20
C VAL A 21 -13.55 -11.79 0.63
N ALA A 22 -13.00 -12.23 -0.50
CA ALA A 22 -13.37 -13.47 -1.17
C ALA A 22 -12.16 -14.39 -1.39
N THR A 23 -12.45 -15.70 -1.47
CA THR A 23 -11.45 -16.68 -1.91
C THR A 23 -11.02 -16.36 -3.34
N ILE A 24 -9.71 -16.36 -3.59
CA ILE A 24 -9.14 -16.19 -4.93
C ILE A 24 -8.45 -17.48 -5.36
N ASN A 25 -8.54 -17.83 -6.64
CA ASN A 25 -7.78 -18.95 -7.20
C ASN A 25 -6.45 -18.48 -7.82
N ALA A 26 -5.59 -19.42 -8.23
CA ALA A 26 -4.27 -19.13 -8.79
C ALA A 26 -4.26 -18.34 -10.11
N THR A 27 -5.39 -18.27 -10.82
CA THR A 27 -5.51 -17.57 -12.12
C THR A 27 -6.20 -16.20 -12.01
N GLN A 28 -6.74 -15.87 -10.84
CA GLN A 28 -7.50 -14.64 -10.64
C GLN A 28 -6.58 -13.42 -10.64
N THR A 29 -6.95 -12.40 -11.42
CA THR A 29 -6.18 -11.16 -11.62
C THR A 29 -6.75 -9.98 -10.85
N THR A 30 -7.74 -10.24 -9.99
CA THR A 30 -8.30 -9.25 -9.08
C THR A 30 -8.46 -9.85 -7.69
N LEU A 31 -8.30 -9.00 -6.68
CA LEU A 31 -8.64 -9.31 -5.29
C LEU A 31 -9.34 -8.10 -4.65
N GLU A 32 -10.07 -8.37 -3.59
CA GLU A 32 -10.80 -7.36 -2.83
C GLU A 32 -10.31 -7.38 -1.38
N VAL A 33 -10.04 -6.19 -0.84
CA VAL A 33 -9.69 -5.96 0.57
C VAL A 33 -10.91 -5.51 1.36
N THR A 34 -10.87 -5.57 2.69
CA THR A 34 -11.99 -5.12 3.52
C THR A 34 -12.43 -3.70 3.13
N SER A 35 -13.74 -3.45 3.17
CA SER A 35 -14.29 -2.19 2.70
C SER A 35 -13.70 -0.97 3.41
N GLY A 36 -13.25 0.02 2.62
CA GLY A 36 -12.62 1.26 3.08
C GLY A 36 -11.13 1.13 3.42
N GLU A 37 -10.58 -0.08 3.47
CA GLU A 37 -9.18 -0.29 3.87
C GLU A 37 -8.20 -0.03 2.73
N ALA A 38 -8.61 -0.14 1.46
CA ALA A 38 -7.72 0.16 0.35
C ALA A 38 -7.20 1.61 0.38
N ALA A 39 -8.06 2.58 0.71
CA ALA A 39 -7.69 3.99 0.75
C ALA A 39 -6.95 4.39 2.02
N THR A 40 -7.22 3.70 3.14
CA THR A 40 -6.74 4.10 4.47
C THR A 40 -5.53 3.31 4.96
N ASN A 41 -5.36 2.07 4.48
CA ASN A 41 -4.31 1.15 4.92
C ASN A 41 -3.28 0.83 3.83
N PHE A 42 -3.56 1.09 2.55
CA PHE A 42 -2.61 0.82 1.46
C PHE A 42 -2.15 2.11 0.78
N PRO A 43 -0.96 2.09 0.14
CA PRO A 43 -0.45 3.24 -0.58
C PRO A 43 -1.45 3.84 -1.57
N SER A 44 -1.41 5.16 -1.68
CA SER A 44 -2.18 5.91 -2.68
C SER A 44 -1.70 5.65 -4.11
N TYR A 45 -0.43 5.32 -4.29
CA TYR A 45 0.19 5.05 -5.58
C TYR A 45 0.14 3.56 -5.95
N VAL A 46 0.36 3.28 -7.23
CA VAL A 46 0.63 1.95 -7.79
C VAL A 46 1.84 2.07 -8.73
N PRO A 47 2.62 1.00 -8.95
CA PRO A 47 2.45 -0.33 -8.38
C PRO A 47 3.03 -0.47 -6.96
N PHE A 48 2.55 -1.47 -6.21
CA PHE A 48 3.15 -1.91 -4.94
C PHE A 48 2.98 -3.42 -4.74
N LEU A 49 3.83 -4.02 -3.90
CA LEU A 49 3.79 -5.45 -3.63
C LEU A 49 2.94 -5.76 -2.38
N VAL A 50 2.26 -6.90 -2.41
CA VAL A 50 1.49 -7.44 -1.29
C VAL A 50 1.88 -8.89 -1.06
N LEU A 51 2.11 -9.24 0.21
CA LEU A 51 2.30 -10.60 0.69
C LEU A 51 0.95 -11.20 1.09
N ILE A 52 0.65 -12.38 0.58
CA ILE A 52 -0.50 -13.22 0.95
C ILE A 52 0.06 -14.61 1.31
N GLU A 53 0.15 -14.91 2.60
CA GLU A 53 0.84 -16.11 3.11
C GLU A 53 2.30 -16.20 2.60
N SER A 54 2.57 -17.09 1.65
CA SER A 54 3.88 -17.28 1.00
C SER A 54 3.92 -16.78 -0.44
N GLU A 55 2.83 -16.19 -0.95
CA GLU A 55 2.77 -15.60 -2.29
C GLU A 55 2.98 -14.09 -2.21
N ILE A 56 3.77 -13.56 -3.14
CA ILE A 56 3.90 -12.11 -3.37
C ILE A 56 3.15 -11.78 -4.65
N VAL A 57 2.23 -10.82 -4.58
CA VAL A 57 1.49 -10.28 -5.73
C VAL A 57 1.88 -8.82 -5.96
N ASN A 58 1.85 -8.38 -7.21
CA ASN A 58 2.05 -6.98 -7.58
C ASN A 58 0.71 -6.33 -7.89
N VAL A 59 0.32 -5.33 -7.12
CA VAL A 59 -0.87 -4.51 -7.37
C VAL A 59 -0.50 -3.48 -8.44
N THR A 60 -1.18 -3.53 -9.58
CA THR A 60 -0.92 -2.64 -10.73
C THR A 60 -1.97 -1.54 -10.89
N ASP A 61 -3.14 -1.74 -10.31
CA ASP A 61 -4.22 -0.74 -10.30
C ASP A 61 -5.09 -0.93 -9.06
N LYS A 62 -5.73 0.16 -8.63
CA LYS A 62 -6.56 0.22 -7.43
C LYS A 62 -7.79 1.08 -7.70
N SER A 63 -8.96 0.47 -7.58
CA SER A 63 -10.25 1.15 -7.71
C SER A 63 -11.12 0.82 -6.50
N ALA A 64 -11.37 1.80 -5.64
CA ALA A 64 -11.96 1.59 -4.32
C ALA A 64 -11.22 0.47 -3.58
N ASP A 65 -11.93 -0.58 -3.15
CA ASP A 65 -11.36 -1.73 -2.42
C ASP A 65 -10.94 -2.91 -3.31
N THR A 66 -11.00 -2.73 -4.64
CA THR A 66 -10.56 -3.75 -5.61
C THR A 66 -9.17 -3.45 -6.14
N PHE A 67 -8.27 -4.43 -6.03
CA PHE A 67 -6.94 -4.39 -6.62
C PHE A 67 -6.87 -5.24 -7.88
N THR A 68 -6.30 -4.67 -8.94
CA THR A 68 -5.84 -5.43 -10.11
C THR A 68 -4.42 -5.90 -9.83
N ILE A 69 -4.15 -7.20 -10.03
CA ILE A 69 -2.90 -7.82 -9.60
C ILE A 69 -2.25 -8.67 -10.68
N THR A 70 -0.92 -8.75 -10.62
CA THR A 70 -0.12 -9.82 -11.24
C THR A 70 0.39 -10.77 -10.15
N ARG A 71 0.17 -12.08 -10.33
CA ARG A 71 0.43 -13.14 -9.34
C ARG A 71 1.87 -13.68 -9.39
N GLY A 72 2.28 -14.44 -8.38
CA GLY A 72 3.54 -15.21 -8.39
C GLY A 72 4.81 -14.39 -8.59
N GLN A 73 4.91 -13.23 -7.92
CA GLN A 73 6.04 -12.32 -8.05
C GLN A 73 7.20 -12.75 -7.15
N LYS A 74 8.41 -12.22 -7.43
CA LYS A 74 9.62 -12.44 -6.61
C LYS A 74 9.90 -13.93 -6.32
N ASN A 75 9.77 -14.78 -7.35
CA ASN A 75 9.96 -16.23 -7.28
C ASN A 75 8.97 -16.98 -6.38
N THR A 76 7.81 -16.40 -6.11
CA THR A 76 6.70 -17.11 -5.47
C THR A 76 5.80 -17.75 -6.54
N THR A 77 4.96 -18.71 -6.14
CA THR A 77 4.01 -19.39 -7.04
C THR A 77 2.60 -18.94 -6.76
N ALA A 78 1.81 -18.69 -7.81
CA ALA A 78 0.41 -18.36 -7.66
C ALA A 78 -0.38 -19.52 -7.02
N ALA A 79 -1.06 -19.25 -5.90
CA ALA A 79 -1.83 -20.24 -5.14
C ALA A 79 -3.29 -19.81 -4.97
N SER A 80 -4.14 -20.73 -4.50
CA SER A 80 -5.47 -20.34 -4.03
C SER A 80 -5.37 -19.85 -2.58
N HIS A 81 -6.04 -18.75 -2.26
CA HIS A 81 -6.11 -18.20 -0.89
C HIS A 81 -7.56 -18.03 -0.48
N THR A 82 -7.87 -18.43 0.74
CA THR A 82 -9.24 -18.37 1.29
C THR A 82 -9.64 -16.95 1.66
N SER A 83 -10.95 -16.67 1.68
CA SER A 83 -11.49 -15.47 2.32
C SER A 83 -10.98 -15.36 3.77
N GLY A 84 -10.67 -14.13 4.18
CA GLY A 84 -10.10 -13.82 5.48
C GLY A 84 -8.58 -13.98 5.57
N THR A 85 -7.91 -14.50 4.53
CA THR A 85 -6.43 -14.57 4.54
C THR A 85 -5.84 -13.15 4.64
N PRO A 86 -4.86 -12.91 5.54
CA PRO A 86 -4.24 -11.60 5.67
C PRO A 86 -3.47 -11.18 4.42
N LEU A 87 -3.58 -9.89 4.07
CA LEU A 87 -2.74 -9.21 3.08
C LEU A 87 -1.86 -8.21 3.81
N ARG A 88 -0.58 -8.15 3.43
CA ARG A 88 0.36 -7.15 3.95
C ARG A 88 1.13 -6.49 2.82
N ALA A 89 1.08 -5.17 2.69
CA ALA A 89 1.90 -4.47 1.73
C ALA A 89 3.38 -4.58 2.13
N ILE A 90 4.24 -4.79 1.12
CA ILE A 90 5.68 -4.78 1.28
C ILE A 90 6.13 -3.39 0.85
N LEU A 91 6.46 -2.54 1.81
CA LEU A 91 6.89 -1.17 1.59
C LEU A 91 8.36 -1.01 1.97
N TYR A 92 9.10 -0.29 1.15
CA TYR A 92 10.46 0.13 1.41
C TYR A 92 10.50 1.55 2.00
N SER A 93 11.68 2.01 2.42
CA SER A 93 11.87 3.35 2.99
C SER A 93 11.41 4.48 2.06
N GLU A 94 11.63 4.30 0.76
CA GLU A 94 11.26 5.21 -0.32
C GLU A 94 9.74 5.27 -0.55
N ASP A 95 9.06 4.16 -0.36
CA ASP A 95 7.61 4.03 -0.49
C ASP A 95 6.87 4.85 0.58
N LEU A 96 7.42 4.86 1.79
CA LEU A 96 6.93 5.67 2.91
C LEU A 96 7.20 7.17 2.71
N TYR A 97 8.18 7.53 1.88
CA TYR A 97 8.52 8.91 1.55
C TYR A 97 7.58 9.47 0.47
N LEU A 98 7.22 8.68 -0.54
CA LEU A 98 6.32 9.08 -1.63
C LEU A 98 4.87 9.29 -1.16
N ASP A 99 4.34 8.39 -0.32
CA ASP A 99 2.98 8.54 0.22
C ASP A 99 2.84 9.83 1.08
N ARG A 100 3.93 10.21 1.77
CA ARG A 100 3.98 11.47 2.53
C ARG A 100 4.03 12.72 1.64
N ILE A 101 4.64 12.65 0.46
CA ILE A 101 4.74 13.80 -0.48
C ILE A 101 3.42 14.00 -1.23
N LEU A 102 2.75 12.93 -1.63
CA LEU A 102 1.52 13.00 -2.44
C LEU A 102 0.26 13.39 -1.65
N THR A 103 0.34 13.44 -0.32
CA THR A 103 -0.79 13.81 0.56
C THR A 103 -0.81 15.31 0.91
N TYR A 104 0.20 16.09 0.48
CA TYR A 104 0.24 17.55 0.70
C TYR A 104 -0.33 18.28 -0.52
N GLU A 105 -1.62 18.61 -0.48
CA GLU A 105 -2.29 19.40 -1.51
C GLU A 105 -1.71 20.82 -1.57
N GLY A 106 -0.88 21.09 -2.58
CA GLY A 106 -0.46 22.44 -2.99
C GLY A 106 0.89 22.90 -2.43
N GLU A 107 1.87 23.03 -3.34
CA GLU A 107 3.22 23.58 -3.17
C GLU A 107 4.21 22.83 -2.26
N VAL A 108 4.95 21.88 -2.84
CA VAL A 108 6.36 21.68 -2.48
C VAL A 108 7.17 21.52 -3.77
N LEU A 109 7.83 22.61 -4.17
CA LEU A 109 8.86 22.63 -5.22
C LEU A 109 10.11 21.95 -4.68
N ILE A 110 10.41 20.75 -5.16
CA ILE A 110 11.71 20.12 -4.92
C ILE A 110 12.76 20.75 -5.85
N HIS A 111 13.64 21.58 -5.30
CA HIS A 111 14.96 21.83 -5.90
C HIS A 111 16.02 21.17 -5.01
N GLU A 112 16.73 20.21 -5.61
CA GLU A 112 18.00 19.61 -5.16
C GLU A 112 18.28 19.62 -3.65
N GLY A 113 17.57 18.77 -2.91
CA GLY A 113 18.08 18.22 -1.65
C GLY A 113 18.00 19.11 -0.40
N ASN A 114 17.26 20.23 -0.41
CA ASN A 114 17.02 21.01 0.80
C ASN A 114 15.52 21.24 1.05
N ILE A 115 15.02 20.69 2.15
CA ILE A 115 13.68 21.00 2.66
C ILE A 115 13.83 22.29 3.48
N LEU A 116 13.45 23.42 2.89
CA LEU A 116 13.29 24.68 3.63
C LEU A 116 11.90 24.67 4.27
N TYR A 117 11.86 24.71 5.60
CA TYR A 117 10.64 25.01 6.32
C TYR A 117 10.52 26.53 6.46
N ASN A 118 9.33 27.07 6.16
CA ASN A 118 8.94 28.41 6.56
C ASN A 118 8.22 28.36 7.92
#